data_AF-A0A4Q3TDX6-F1
#
_entry.id   AF-A0A4Q3TDX6-F1
#
_cell.length_a   1.000
_cell.length_b   1.000
_cell.length_c   1.000
_cell.angle_alpha   90.00
_cell.angle_beta   90.00
_cell.angle_gamma   90.00
#
_symmetry.space_group_name_H-M   'P 1'
#
loop_
_entity.id
_entity.type
_entity.pdbx_description
1 polymer ?
#
loop_
_entity_poly.entity_id
_entity_poly.type
_entity_poly.pdbx_seq_one_letter_code
_entity_poly.pdbx_strand_id
1 'polypeptide(L)'
;VQAMVEGVIHQWGGIDILVNNAGILRDRTFAKMDLDDFALVLDVHLMGSVNLTKAAWAHMRDKGYGRVIFTTSSSGLYGNFGQSNYGAAKMALVGLMQTLALEGQKFDIRVNCLAPSAATQMTEGLYSEEDLKGLSTDLVSPGVVALASANAPTKTILLAGSGAFEQAHITMTQGIFVGERSDSAEQIEGLWSRIGSRDNERVPEAGSAQYTHEVAQRTRTLKEIA
;
A
#
# COMPACT_ATOMS: atom_id res chain seq x y z
N VAL A 1 8.97 -15.94 14.76
CA VAL A 1 7.59 -15.62 14.33
C VAL A 1 6.67 -16.83 14.35
N GLN A 2 7.01 -17.94 13.68
CA GLN A 2 6.19 -19.17 13.64
C GLN A 2 5.73 -19.65 15.05
N ALA A 3 6.69 -19.90 15.95
CA ALA A 3 6.37 -20.34 17.31
C ALA A 3 5.49 -19.36 18.11
N MET A 4 5.60 -18.05 17.84
CA MET A 4 4.73 -17.04 18.46
C MET A 4 3.29 -17.16 17.93
N VAL A 5 3.11 -17.30 16.62
CA VAL A 5 1.80 -17.48 15.99
C VAL A 5 1.13 -18.77 16.45
N GLU A 6 1.89 -19.88 16.48
CA GLU A 6 1.41 -21.16 16.99
C GLU A 6 0.99 -21.09 18.46
N GLY A 7 1.77 -20.40 19.30
CA GLY A 7 1.43 -20.16 20.69
C GLY A 7 0.11 -19.41 20.85
N VAL A 8 -0.13 -18.36 20.05
CA VAL A 8 -1.40 -17.61 20.05
C VAL A 8 -2.56 -18.51 19.62
N ILE A 9 -2.40 -19.28 18.54
CA ILE A 9 -3.44 -20.20 18.06
C ILE A 9 -3.73 -21.27 19.12
N HIS A 10 -2.70 -21.82 19.76
CA HIS A 10 -2.87 -22.83 20.82
C HIS A 10 -3.63 -22.26 22.04
N GLN A 11 -3.30 -21.03 22.45
CA GLN A 11 -3.90 -20.41 23.63
C GLN A 11 -5.33 -19.91 23.37
N TRP A 12 -5.60 -19.33 22.20
CA TRP A 12 -6.82 -18.58 21.92
C TRP A 12 -7.72 -19.23 20.85
N GLY A 13 -7.30 -20.36 20.29
CA GLY A 13 -8.04 -21.12 19.27
C GLY A 13 -7.92 -20.56 17.85
N GLY A 14 -7.30 -19.39 17.66
CA GLY A 14 -7.04 -18.85 16.34
C GLY A 14 -6.59 -17.40 16.30
N ILE A 15 -6.43 -16.89 15.07
CA ILE A 15 -6.09 -15.48 14.79
C ILE A 15 -7.06 -14.95 13.74
N ASP A 16 -7.89 -13.99 14.15
CA ASP A 16 -8.88 -13.32 13.30
C ASP A 16 -8.35 -12.04 12.66
N ILE A 17 -7.51 -11.31 13.41
CA ILE A 17 -7.03 -9.98 13.04
C ILE A 17 -5.51 -9.97 13.20
N LEU A 18 -4.83 -9.43 12.19
CA LEU A 18 -3.39 -9.22 12.19
C LEU A 18 -3.07 -7.77 11.82
N VAL A 19 -2.43 -7.04 12.74
CA VAL A 19 -1.98 -5.67 12.51
C VAL A 19 -0.45 -5.64 12.47
N ASN A 20 0.09 -5.49 11.27
CA ASN A 20 1.53 -5.38 11.03
C ASN A 20 1.99 -3.93 11.22
N ASN A 21 2.32 -3.58 12.47
CA ASN A 21 2.67 -2.22 12.88
C ASN A 21 4.17 -2.00 13.20
N ALA A 22 4.93 -3.07 13.44
CA ALA A 22 6.34 -2.95 13.84
C ALA A 22 7.16 -2.15 12.82
N GLY A 23 8.05 -1.28 13.32
CA GLY A 23 8.82 -0.39 12.46
C GLY A 23 9.96 0.33 13.17
N ILE A 24 10.94 0.77 12.37
CA ILE A 24 12.11 1.56 12.77
C ILE A 24 12.41 2.66 11.73
N LEU A 25 13.29 3.62 12.06
CA LEU A 25 13.82 4.62 11.13
C LEU A 25 15.35 4.54 11.00
N ARG A 26 15.86 4.85 9.80
CA ARG A 26 17.27 5.01 9.46
C ARG A 26 17.40 6.08 8.38
N ASP A 27 17.11 7.32 8.76
CA ASP A 27 16.95 8.42 7.82
C ASP A 27 18.31 8.99 7.39
N ARG A 28 18.58 8.92 6.08
CA ARG A 28 19.78 9.43 5.41
C ARG A 28 19.44 9.83 3.98
N THR A 29 20.08 10.88 3.48
CA THR A 29 20.03 11.15 2.04
C THR A 29 20.56 9.94 1.28
N PHE A 30 20.00 9.63 0.11
CA PHE A 30 20.32 8.40 -0.61
C PHE A 30 21.83 8.24 -0.86
N ALA A 31 22.52 9.32 -1.23
CA ALA A 31 23.97 9.33 -1.44
C ALA A 31 24.81 9.01 -0.18
N LYS A 32 24.23 9.13 1.02
CA LYS A 32 24.86 8.84 2.31
C LYS A 32 24.25 7.62 3.02
N MET A 33 23.35 6.91 2.34
CA MET A 33 22.65 5.75 2.90
C MET A 33 23.57 4.54 2.86
N ASP A 34 23.80 3.92 4.03
CA ASP A 34 24.44 2.63 4.08
C ASP A 34 23.47 1.54 3.61
N LEU A 35 23.97 0.54 2.87
CA LEU A 35 23.14 -0.55 2.38
C LEU A 35 22.64 -1.45 3.51
N ASP A 36 23.39 -1.57 4.61
CA ASP A 36 22.96 -2.33 5.78
C ASP A 36 21.78 -1.64 6.49
N ASP A 37 21.82 -0.31 6.61
CA ASP A 37 20.70 0.48 7.12
C ASP A 37 19.48 0.40 6.18
N PHE A 38 19.72 0.37 4.86
CA PHE A 38 18.66 0.17 3.88
C PHE A 38 18.00 -1.21 4.06
N ALA A 39 18.82 -2.27 4.09
CA ALA A 39 18.37 -3.65 4.25
C ALA A 39 17.63 -3.86 5.57
N LEU A 40 18.15 -3.34 6.69
CA LEU A 40 17.53 -3.46 8.00
C LEU A 40 16.12 -2.86 8.05
N VAL A 41 15.91 -1.72 7.39
CA VAL A 41 14.57 -1.11 7.28
C VAL A 41 13.63 -2.01 6.47
N LEU A 42 14.07 -2.58 5.35
CA LEU A 42 13.25 -3.54 4.59
C LEU A 42 12.97 -4.81 5.40
N ASP A 43 13.95 -5.32 6.13
CA ASP A 43 13.84 -6.53 6.93
C ASP A 43 12.78 -6.38 8.03
N VAL A 44 12.81 -5.27 8.77
CA VAL A 44 11.83 -5.03 9.85
C VAL A 44 10.43 -4.77 9.27
N HIS A 45 10.32 -3.86 8.30
CA HIS A 45 9.00 -3.41 7.83
C HIS A 45 8.37 -4.39 6.85
N LEU A 46 9.06 -4.73 5.76
CA LEU A 46 8.53 -5.59 4.71
C LEU A 46 8.64 -7.06 5.11
N MET A 47 9.85 -7.56 5.37
CA MET A 47 10.02 -8.99 5.64
C MET A 47 9.41 -9.42 6.98
N GLY A 48 9.43 -8.57 8.00
CA GLY A 48 8.70 -8.78 9.24
C GLY A 48 7.20 -8.99 9.00
N SER A 49 6.58 -8.13 8.19
CA SER A 49 5.18 -8.24 7.79
C SER A 49 4.90 -9.49 6.95
N VAL A 50 5.77 -9.82 5.99
CA VAL A 50 5.67 -11.03 5.16
C VAL A 50 5.71 -12.28 6.04
N ASN A 51 6.70 -12.39 6.93
CA ASN A 51 6.88 -13.55 7.78
C ASN A 51 5.69 -13.76 8.72
N LEU A 52 5.18 -12.67 9.32
CA LEU A 52 4.05 -12.75 10.24
C LEU A 52 2.74 -13.07 9.53
N THR A 53 2.44 -12.39 8.42
CA THR A 53 1.25 -12.70 7.63
C THR A 53 1.32 -14.11 7.06
N LYS A 54 2.48 -14.58 6.57
CA LYS A 54 2.65 -15.94 6.03
C LYS A 54 2.37 -17.01 7.08
N ALA A 55 2.85 -16.83 8.31
CA ALA A 55 2.62 -17.75 9.41
C ALA A 55 1.13 -17.84 9.81
N ALA A 56 0.38 -16.74 9.75
CA ALA A 56 -1.05 -16.70 10.07
C ALA A 56 -1.96 -17.10 8.88
N TRP A 57 -1.48 -16.99 7.65
CA TRP A 57 -2.31 -17.07 6.43
C TRP A 57 -3.07 -18.37 6.28
N ALA A 58 -2.40 -19.51 6.47
CA ALA A 58 -3.03 -20.83 6.32
C ALA A 58 -4.19 -20.98 7.32
N HIS A 59 -4.01 -20.51 8.56
CA HIS A 59 -5.03 -20.55 9.58
C HIS A 59 -6.25 -19.68 9.22
N MET A 60 -6.03 -18.42 8.80
CA MET A 60 -7.12 -17.54 8.35
C MET A 60 -7.89 -18.14 7.16
N ARG A 61 -7.16 -18.72 6.21
CA ARG A 61 -7.74 -19.36 5.02
C ARG A 61 -8.61 -20.55 5.39
N ASP A 62 -8.10 -21.44 6.24
CA ASP A 62 -8.80 -22.67 6.63
C ASP A 62 -10.02 -22.34 7.52
N LYS A 63 -9.95 -21.25 8.29
CA LYS A 63 -11.09 -20.70 9.06
C LYS A 63 -12.14 -20.00 8.20
N GLY A 64 -11.76 -19.50 7.01
CA GLY A 64 -12.61 -18.70 6.15
C GLY A 64 -12.91 -17.31 6.71
N TYR A 65 -11.96 -16.73 7.46
CA TYR A 65 -12.04 -15.36 7.97
C TYR A 65 -10.64 -14.80 8.26
N GLY A 66 -10.40 -13.54 7.88
CA GLY A 66 -9.21 -12.81 8.32
C GLY A 66 -9.25 -11.31 8.04
N ARG A 67 -8.65 -10.50 8.91
CA ARG A 67 -8.42 -9.07 8.68
C ARG A 67 -6.94 -8.76 8.83
N VAL A 68 -6.28 -8.39 7.75
CA VAL A 68 -4.85 -8.05 7.75
C VAL A 68 -4.68 -6.57 7.47
N ILE A 69 -3.98 -5.88 8.35
CA ILE A 69 -3.68 -4.45 8.23
C ILE A 69 -2.17 -4.30 8.16
N PHE A 70 -1.67 -3.68 7.10
CA PHE A 70 -0.27 -3.25 7.01
C PHE A 70 -0.16 -1.76 7.29
N THR A 71 0.85 -1.35 8.07
CA THR A 71 1.13 0.07 8.29
C THR A 71 2.05 0.60 7.19
N THR A 72 1.48 1.30 6.20
CA THR A 72 2.22 2.13 5.23
C THR A 72 2.50 3.54 5.80
N SER A 73 2.82 4.54 4.97
CA SER A 73 3.03 5.93 5.40
C SER A 73 2.88 6.91 4.24
N SER A 74 2.70 8.20 4.55
CA SER A 74 2.82 9.28 3.56
C SER A 74 4.18 9.26 2.84
N SER A 75 5.27 8.96 3.54
CA SER A 75 6.60 8.79 2.92
C SER A 75 6.65 7.66 1.90
N GLY A 76 5.88 6.58 2.10
CA GLY A 76 5.74 5.50 1.11
C GLY A 76 4.87 5.91 -0.08
N LEU A 77 3.76 6.61 0.19
CA LEU A 77 2.78 6.98 -0.85
C LEU A 77 3.24 8.15 -1.72
N TYR A 78 3.93 9.12 -1.14
CA TYR A 78 4.22 10.43 -1.76
C TYR A 78 5.71 10.77 -1.77
N GLY A 79 6.55 9.94 -1.12
CA GLY A 79 7.96 10.22 -0.93
C GLY A 79 8.21 11.15 0.26
N ASN A 80 9.42 11.05 0.83
CA ASN A 80 9.92 12.00 1.81
C ASN A 80 11.45 12.09 1.70
N PHE A 81 12.00 13.30 1.81
CA PHE A 81 13.43 13.52 1.62
C PHE A 81 14.24 12.77 2.69
N GLY A 82 15.27 12.04 2.27
CA GLY A 82 16.11 11.26 3.20
C GLY A 82 15.50 9.93 3.69
N GLN A 83 14.35 9.52 3.13
CA GLN A 83 13.64 8.30 3.52
C GLN A 83 13.48 7.32 2.35
N SER A 84 14.51 7.16 1.52
CA SER A 84 14.47 6.25 0.36
C SER A 84 14.25 4.77 0.75
N ASN A 85 14.92 4.29 1.81
CA ASN A 85 14.71 2.96 2.40
C ASN A 85 13.31 2.80 2.99
N TYR A 86 12.90 3.75 3.85
CA TYR A 86 11.61 3.73 4.54
C TYR A 86 10.45 3.85 3.56
N GLY A 87 10.51 4.80 2.63
CA GLY A 87 9.52 4.96 1.56
C GLY A 87 9.39 3.71 0.69
N ALA A 88 10.52 3.10 0.29
CA ALA A 88 10.50 1.84 -0.45
C ALA A 88 9.82 0.71 0.34
N ALA A 89 10.19 0.52 1.61
CA ALA A 89 9.57 -0.51 2.45
C ALA A 89 8.07 -0.28 2.66
N LYS A 90 7.64 0.96 2.90
CA LYS A 90 6.24 1.32 3.14
C LYS A 90 5.38 1.21 1.88
N MET A 91 5.92 1.53 0.70
CA MET A 91 5.20 1.32 -0.56
C MET A 91 5.15 -0.17 -0.96
N ALA A 92 6.17 -0.95 -0.63
CA ALA A 92 6.17 -2.40 -0.85
C ALA A 92 5.01 -3.09 -0.09
N LEU A 93 4.65 -2.60 1.10
CA LEU A 93 3.48 -3.10 1.84
C LEU A 93 2.16 -2.83 1.11
N VAL A 94 2.04 -1.69 0.40
CA VAL A 94 0.88 -1.42 -0.47
C VAL A 94 0.86 -2.43 -1.62
N GLY A 95 1.99 -2.70 -2.25
CA GLY A 95 2.10 -3.73 -3.30
C GLY A 95 1.73 -5.13 -2.81
N LEU A 96 2.19 -5.50 -1.61
CA LEU A 96 1.84 -6.77 -0.95
C LEU A 96 0.32 -6.87 -0.69
N MET A 97 -0.28 -5.80 -0.16
CA MET A 97 -1.73 -5.69 0.03
C MET A 97 -2.49 -5.92 -1.27
N GLN A 98 -2.07 -5.31 -2.39
CA GLN A 98 -2.77 -5.46 -3.67
C GLN A 98 -2.93 -6.93 -4.07
N THR A 99 -1.90 -7.74 -3.83
CA THR A 99 -1.90 -9.16 -4.24
C THR A 99 -2.64 -10.02 -3.22
N LEU A 100 -2.35 -9.86 -1.93
CA LEU A 100 -2.99 -10.66 -0.89
C LEU A 100 -4.50 -10.40 -0.78
N ALA A 101 -4.97 -9.19 -1.10
CA ALA A 101 -6.41 -8.91 -1.18
C ALA A 101 -7.12 -9.77 -2.24
N LEU A 102 -6.46 -10.07 -3.36
CA LEU A 102 -6.99 -10.94 -4.41
C LEU A 102 -6.93 -12.41 -3.99
N GLU A 103 -5.81 -12.86 -3.41
CA GLU A 103 -5.64 -14.23 -2.92
C GLU A 103 -6.60 -14.58 -1.77
N GLY A 104 -6.91 -13.61 -0.92
CA GLY A 104 -7.74 -13.75 0.26
C GLY A 104 -9.26 -13.69 0.00
N GLN A 105 -9.68 -13.16 -1.16
CA GLN A 105 -11.09 -12.82 -1.43
C GLN A 105 -12.05 -14.00 -1.24
N LYS A 106 -11.66 -15.20 -1.68
CA LYS A 106 -12.51 -16.41 -1.59
C LYS A 106 -12.68 -16.95 -0.16
N PHE A 107 -11.87 -16.49 0.78
CA PHE A 107 -11.78 -17.00 2.15
C PHE A 107 -12.21 -15.95 3.19
N ASP A 108 -12.91 -14.88 2.78
CA ASP A 108 -13.21 -13.71 3.60
C ASP A 108 -11.98 -13.13 4.33
N ILE A 109 -10.83 -13.13 3.66
CA ILE A 109 -9.63 -12.45 4.14
C ILE A 109 -9.56 -11.09 3.46
N ARG A 110 -9.68 -10.04 4.25
CA ARG A 110 -9.57 -8.65 3.80
C ARG A 110 -8.22 -8.08 4.18
N VAL A 111 -7.55 -7.46 3.23
CA VAL A 111 -6.20 -6.93 3.40
C VAL A 111 -6.19 -5.46 3.05
N ASN A 112 -5.79 -4.62 3.99
CA ASN A 112 -5.81 -3.16 3.88
C ASN A 112 -4.49 -2.55 4.37
N CYS A 113 -4.24 -1.30 3.97
CA CYS A 113 -3.15 -0.50 4.46
C CYS A 113 -3.66 0.69 5.27
N LEU A 114 -2.96 1.02 6.35
CA LEU A 114 -3.12 2.25 7.11
C LEU A 114 -1.90 3.14 6.89
N ALA A 115 -2.11 4.41 6.55
CA ALA A 115 -1.10 5.45 6.51
C ALA A 115 -1.36 6.43 7.67
N PRO A 116 -0.77 6.19 8.86
CA PRO A 116 -1.05 7.00 10.03
C PRO A 116 -0.21 8.29 10.07
N SER A 117 -0.81 9.35 10.62
CA SER A 117 -0.14 10.57 11.08
C SER A 117 -0.37 10.72 12.58
N ALA A 118 0.63 10.35 13.37
CA ALA A 118 0.60 10.41 14.83
C ALA A 118 1.97 10.81 15.39
N ALA A 119 1.94 11.60 16.46
CA ALA A 119 3.11 11.89 17.28
C ALA A 119 3.51 10.62 18.04
N THR A 120 4.72 10.14 17.78
CA THR A 120 5.30 8.95 18.43
C THR A 120 6.78 9.17 18.69
N GLN A 121 7.44 8.23 19.36
CA GLN A 121 8.90 8.22 19.49
C GLN A 121 9.62 8.27 18.13
N MET A 122 9.00 7.78 17.05
CA MET A 122 9.58 7.83 15.70
C MET A 122 9.55 9.24 15.09
N THR A 123 8.72 10.16 15.60
CA THR A 123 8.62 11.55 15.10
C THR A 123 9.40 12.55 15.94
N GLU A 124 10.03 12.11 17.03
CA GLU A 124 10.84 12.96 17.90
C GLU A 124 12.01 13.60 17.15
N GLY A 125 12.14 14.93 17.25
CA GLY A 125 13.19 15.70 16.59
C GLY A 125 13.02 15.88 15.07
N LEU A 126 11.97 15.31 14.45
CA LEU A 126 11.65 15.51 13.04
C LEU A 126 10.70 16.68 12.79
N TYR A 127 9.80 16.94 13.73
CA TYR A 127 8.74 17.96 13.63
C TYR A 127 8.69 18.83 14.89
N SER A 128 8.18 20.05 14.76
CA SER A 128 7.96 20.91 15.92
C SER A 128 6.79 20.41 16.78
N GLU A 129 6.73 20.81 18.05
CA GLU A 129 5.57 20.50 18.91
C GLU A 129 4.26 21.06 18.32
N GLU A 130 4.34 22.19 17.61
CA GLU A 130 3.20 22.81 16.95
C GLU A 130 2.71 21.95 15.78
N ASP A 131 3.62 21.39 14.97
CA ASP A 131 3.28 20.49 13.85
C ASP A 131 2.65 19.17 14.34
N LEU A 132 3.05 18.71 15.53
CA LEU A 132 2.54 17.48 16.14
C LEU A 132 1.24 17.69 16.94
N LYS A 133 0.81 18.95 17.11
CA LYS A 133 -0.39 19.28 17.89
C LYS A 133 -1.64 18.66 17.27
N GLY A 134 -2.36 17.87 18.06
CA GLY A 134 -3.57 17.17 17.61
C GLY A 134 -3.31 15.82 16.94
N LEU A 135 -2.05 15.40 16.77
CA LEU A 135 -1.72 14.09 16.19
C LEU A 135 -1.59 12.99 17.26
N SER A 136 -2.61 12.84 18.11
CA SER A 136 -2.64 11.74 19.09
C SER A 136 -2.81 10.38 18.39
N THR A 137 -2.14 9.34 18.89
CA THR A 137 -2.35 7.96 18.43
C THR A 137 -3.79 7.48 18.62
N ASP A 138 -4.48 7.99 19.64
CA ASP A 138 -5.89 7.65 19.90
C ASP A 138 -6.82 8.10 18.77
N LEU A 139 -6.41 9.10 18.00
CA LEU A 139 -7.16 9.62 16.86
C LEU A 139 -6.91 8.83 15.56
N VAL A 140 -5.98 7.86 15.59
CA VAL A 140 -5.73 6.90 14.50
C VAL A 140 -6.42 5.56 14.78
N SER A 141 -6.49 5.15 16.04
CA SER A 141 -7.06 3.86 16.48
C SER A 141 -8.45 3.52 15.90
N PRO A 142 -9.41 4.47 15.76
CA PRO A 142 -10.69 4.18 15.13
C PRO A 142 -10.57 3.66 13.68
N GLY A 143 -9.58 4.13 12.93
CA GLY A 143 -9.29 3.64 11.58
C GLY A 143 -8.84 2.17 11.58
N VAL A 144 -7.99 1.78 12.52
CA VAL A 144 -7.56 0.37 12.71
C VAL A 144 -8.77 -0.51 13.03
N VAL A 145 -9.62 -0.07 13.98
CA VAL A 145 -10.83 -0.81 14.37
C VAL A 145 -11.78 -0.97 13.18
N ALA A 146 -11.98 0.08 12.38
CA ALA A 146 -12.81 0.03 11.18
C ALA A 146 -12.27 -0.98 10.13
N LEU A 147 -10.95 -0.95 9.87
CA LEU A 147 -10.28 -1.88 8.95
C LEU A 147 -10.24 -3.33 9.48
N ALA A 148 -10.35 -3.52 10.79
CA ALA A 148 -10.43 -4.83 11.44
C ALA A 148 -11.87 -5.35 11.59
N SER A 149 -12.87 -4.56 11.23
CA SER A 149 -14.28 -4.95 11.40
C SER A 149 -14.70 -6.04 10.41
N ALA A 150 -15.75 -6.78 10.75
CA ALA A 150 -16.31 -7.80 9.86
C ALA A 150 -16.77 -7.23 8.51
N ASN A 151 -17.15 -5.95 8.46
CA ASN A 151 -17.63 -5.25 7.27
C ASN A 151 -16.56 -4.37 6.60
N ALA A 152 -15.29 -4.50 6.99
CA ALA A 152 -14.21 -3.72 6.40
C ALA A 152 -14.21 -3.84 4.86
N PRO A 153 -13.72 -2.82 4.14
CA PRO A 153 -13.38 -3.00 2.74
C PRO A 153 -12.17 -3.95 2.59
N THR A 154 -11.76 -4.23 1.37
CA THR A 154 -10.46 -4.83 1.06
C THR A 154 -9.75 -3.92 0.06
N LYS A 155 -8.41 -3.97 0.01
CA LYS A 155 -7.61 -3.16 -0.92
C LYS A 155 -7.69 -1.65 -0.66
N THR A 156 -8.04 -1.24 0.56
CA THR A 156 -8.11 0.17 0.97
C THR A 156 -6.77 0.64 1.53
N ILE A 157 -6.35 1.84 1.12
CA ILE A 157 -5.25 2.61 1.73
C ILE A 157 -5.89 3.75 2.52
N LEU A 158 -6.07 3.57 3.82
CA LEU A 158 -6.70 4.55 4.70
C LEU A 158 -5.64 5.48 5.28
N LEU A 159 -5.73 6.77 5.01
CA LEU A 159 -4.98 7.81 5.71
C LEU A 159 -5.74 8.15 6.99
N ALA A 160 -5.02 8.34 8.10
CA ALA A 160 -5.65 8.65 9.38
C ALA A 160 -4.75 9.53 10.24
N GLY A 161 -5.28 10.64 10.75
CA GLY A 161 -4.57 11.52 11.68
C GLY A 161 -5.44 12.69 12.11
N SER A 162 -5.25 13.19 13.33
CA SER A 162 -6.06 14.30 13.88
C SER A 162 -7.59 14.05 13.89
N GLY A 163 -8.01 12.78 13.81
CA GLY A 163 -9.42 12.40 13.70
C GLY A 163 -10.00 12.54 12.28
N ALA A 164 -9.17 12.91 11.30
CA ALA A 164 -9.51 12.90 9.89
C ALA A 164 -9.13 11.55 9.24
N PHE A 165 -9.88 11.19 8.20
CA PHE A 165 -9.72 9.93 7.47
C PHE A 165 -9.93 10.14 5.97
N GLU A 166 -8.94 9.77 5.17
CA GLU A 166 -8.97 9.86 3.71
C GLU A 166 -8.61 8.51 3.08
N GLN A 167 -8.92 8.33 1.80
CA GLN A 167 -8.52 7.16 1.05
C GLN A 167 -7.57 7.54 -0.08
N ALA A 168 -6.40 6.89 -0.12
CA ALA A 168 -5.50 6.95 -1.27
C ALA A 168 -5.82 5.85 -2.27
N HIS A 169 -5.52 6.14 -3.54
CA HIS A 169 -5.74 5.23 -4.67
C HIS A 169 -4.51 5.15 -5.56
N ILE A 170 -4.23 3.95 -6.08
CA ILE A 170 -3.33 3.75 -7.22
C ILE A 170 -4.20 3.74 -8.47
N THR A 171 -4.12 4.81 -9.26
CA THR A 171 -4.96 5.05 -10.44
C THR A 171 -4.19 4.90 -11.74
N MET A 172 -4.93 4.80 -12.84
CA MET A 172 -4.40 4.81 -14.20
C MET A 172 -5.24 5.74 -15.07
N THR A 173 -4.58 6.58 -15.85
CA THR A 173 -5.22 7.50 -16.80
C THR A 173 -5.80 6.74 -18.00
N GLN A 174 -6.53 7.46 -18.86
CA GLN A 174 -6.98 6.89 -20.12
C GLN A 174 -5.81 6.67 -21.10
N GLY A 175 -4.74 7.46 -21.04
CA GLY A 175 -3.57 7.32 -21.92
C GLY A 175 -3.86 7.68 -23.38
N ILE A 176 -2.98 7.24 -24.29
CA ILE A 176 -3.08 7.46 -25.74
C ILE A 176 -2.74 6.16 -26.49
N PHE A 177 -3.20 6.08 -27.74
CA PHE A 177 -2.79 5.03 -28.69
C PHE A 177 -2.03 5.66 -29.86
N VAL A 178 -0.76 5.30 -30.02
CA VAL A 178 0.10 5.78 -31.13
C VAL A 178 0.26 4.75 -32.26
N GLY A 179 0.00 3.46 -31.98
CA GLY A 179 0.15 2.38 -32.95
C GLY A 179 1.62 2.04 -33.28
N GLU A 180 1.82 1.23 -34.32
CA GLU A 180 3.14 0.79 -34.79
C GLU A 180 3.64 1.74 -35.88
N ARG A 181 4.30 2.85 -35.49
CA ARG A 181 4.85 3.85 -36.43
C ARG A 181 6.33 4.10 -36.15
N SER A 182 7.05 4.59 -37.16
CA SER A 182 8.48 4.92 -37.02
C SER A 182 8.73 6.17 -36.17
N ASP A 183 7.73 7.03 -36.00
CA ASP A 183 7.78 8.30 -35.26
C ASP A 183 7.03 8.24 -33.90
N SER A 184 6.81 7.03 -33.37
CA SER A 184 6.01 6.84 -32.15
C SER A 184 6.59 7.54 -30.92
N ALA A 185 7.92 7.67 -30.81
CA ALA A 185 8.56 8.34 -29.69
C ALA A 185 8.25 9.85 -29.68
N GLU A 186 8.40 10.50 -30.83
CA GLU A 186 8.10 11.92 -31.03
C GLU A 186 6.62 12.23 -30.78
N GLN A 187 5.72 11.32 -31.20
CA GLN A 187 4.30 11.44 -30.88
C GLN A 187 4.03 11.36 -29.37
N ILE A 188 4.68 10.43 -28.65
CA ILE A 188 4.55 10.32 -27.19
C ILE A 188 5.04 11.60 -26.52
N GLU A 189 6.20 12.10 -26.93
CA GLU A 189 6.78 13.36 -26.41
C GLU A 189 5.84 14.55 -26.61
N GLY A 190 5.22 14.67 -27.78
CA GLY A 190 4.24 15.72 -28.08
C GLY A 190 2.91 15.59 -27.33
N LEU A 191 2.65 14.45 -26.67
CA LEU A 191 1.34 14.12 -26.08
C LEU A 191 1.39 13.80 -24.58
N TRP A 192 2.48 14.14 -23.88
CA TRP A 192 2.60 13.94 -22.43
C TRP A 192 1.44 14.51 -21.61
N SER A 193 0.92 15.68 -21.99
CA SER A 193 -0.24 16.31 -21.31
C SER A 193 -1.50 15.46 -21.42
N ARG A 194 -1.72 14.78 -22.56
CA ARG A 194 -2.85 13.87 -22.77
C ARG A 194 -2.64 12.54 -22.05
N ILE A 195 -1.42 12.00 -22.06
CA ILE A 195 -1.07 10.79 -21.30
C ILE A 195 -1.33 11.00 -19.81
N GLY A 196 -0.95 12.17 -19.28
CA GLY A 196 -1.10 12.54 -17.88
C GLY A 196 -2.47 13.09 -17.49
N SER A 197 -3.43 13.22 -18.41
CA SER A 197 -4.76 13.71 -18.05
C SER A 197 -5.47 12.74 -17.10
N ARG A 198 -5.97 13.29 -15.99
CA ARG A 198 -6.73 12.53 -14.98
C ARG A 198 -8.22 12.44 -15.30
N ASP A 199 -8.66 13.02 -16.42
CA ASP A 199 -10.05 12.94 -16.86
C ASP A 199 -10.45 11.48 -17.06
N ASN A 200 -11.48 11.06 -16.31
CA ASN A 200 -11.95 9.66 -16.29
C ASN A 200 -10.86 8.65 -15.91
N GLU A 201 -9.86 9.01 -15.10
CA GLU A 201 -8.94 8.02 -14.54
C GLU A 201 -9.71 6.96 -13.72
N ARG A 202 -9.09 5.79 -13.56
CA ARG A 202 -9.72 4.67 -12.88
C ARG A 202 -8.77 3.98 -11.93
N VAL A 203 -9.32 3.29 -10.95
CA VAL A 203 -8.59 2.40 -10.05
C VAL A 203 -8.67 0.97 -10.60
N PRO A 204 -7.56 0.39 -11.07
CA PRO A 204 -7.58 -0.98 -11.60
C PRO A 204 -7.85 -2.03 -10.50
N GLU A 205 -8.76 -2.97 -10.77
CA GLU A 205 -9.05 -4.08 -9.85
C GLU A 205 -7.88 -5.08 -9.75
N ALA A 206 -7.17 -5.30 -10.85
CA ALA A 206 -6.00 -6.17 -10.95
C ALA A 206 -5.06 -5.70 -12.07
N GLY A 207 -3.84 -6.24 -12.13
CA GLY A 207 -2.85 -5.88 -13.16
C GLY A 207 -3.34 -6.14 -14.59
N SER A 208 -4.18 -7.16 -14.81
CA SER A 208 -4.77 -7.47 -16.13
C SER A 208 -5.65 -6.35 -16.70
N ALA A 209 -6.20 -5.47 -15.85
CA ALA A 209 -7.05 -4.36 -16.29
C ALA A 209 -6.28 -3.29 -17.10
N GLN A 210 -4.95 -3.23 -16.96
CA GLN A 210 -4.08 -2.42 -17.79
C GLN A 210 -4.00 -3.02 -19.21
N TYR A 211 -3.56 -4.28 -19.32
CA TYR A 211 -3.45 -5.00 -20.59
C TYR A 211 -4.76 -4.93 -21.40
N THR A 212 -5.90 -5.23 -20.77
CA THR A 212 -7.20 -5.24 -21.44
C THR A 212 -7.55 -3.88 -22.03
N HIS A 213 -7.15 -2.80 -21.38
CA HIS A 213 -7.39 -1.44 -21.85
C HIS A 213 -6.51 -1.03 -23.00
N GLU A 214 -5.23 -1.35 -22.93
CA GLU A 214 -4.28 -1.09 -24.02
C GLU A 214 -4.72 -1.81 -25.30
N VAL A 215 -5.15 -3.07 -25.20
CA VAL A 215 -5.71 -3.82 -26.34
C VAL A 215 -7.03 -3.23 -26.85
N ALA A 216 -7.90 -2.78 -25.95
CA ALA A 216 -9.17 -2.15 -26.32
C ALA A 216 -8.97 -0.82 -27.06
N GLN A 217 -7.95 -0.03 -26.69
CA GLN A 217 -7.62 1.20 -27.40
C GLN A 217 -7.26 0.94 -28.86
N ARG A 218 -6.38 -0.05 -29.12
CA ARG A 218 -6.03 -0.48 -30.49
C ARG A 218 -7.29 -0.78 -31.30
N THR A 219 -8.23 -1.52 -30.72
CA THR A 219 -9.46 -1.94 -31.39
C THR A 219 -10.40 -0.76 -31.68
N ARG A 220 -10.56 0.17 -30.73
CA ARG A 220 -11.43 1.34 -30.89
C ARG A 220 -10.94 2.24 -32.01
N THR A 221 -9.65 2.58 -32.02
CA THR A 221 -9.08 3.47 -33.03
C THR A 221 -9.11 2.85 -34.43
N LEU A 222 -8.89 1.54 -34.57
CA LEU A 222 -9.03 0.87 -35.87
C LEU A 222 -10.46 0.91 -36.42
N LYS A 223 -11.48 0.88 -35.55
CA LYS A 223 -12.90 1.01 -35.95
C LYS A 223 -13.31 2.43 -36.32
N GLU A 224 -12.65 3.45 -35.76
CA GLU A 224 -12.92 4.87 -36.09
C GLU A 224 -12.33 5.27 -37.44
N ILE A 225 -11.38 4.49 -37.97
CA ILE A 225 -10.69 4.74 -39.25
C ILE A 225 -11.30 3.92 -40.41
N ALA A 226 -12.12 2.90 -40.11
CA ALA A 226 -12.77 2.02 -41.09
C ALA A 226 -14.18 2.50 -41.46
#